data_AF-A0A415QDC1-F1
#
_entry.id   AF-A0A415QDC1-F1
#
_cell.length_a   1.000
_cell.length_b   1.000
_cell.length_c   1.000
_cell.angle_alpha   90.00
_cell.angle_beta   90.00
_cell.angle_gamma   90.00
#
_symmetry.space_group_name_H-M   'P 1'
#
loop_
_entity.id
_entity.type
_entity.pdbx_description
1 polymer ?
#
loop_
_entity_poly.entity_id
_entity_poly.type
_entity_poly.pdbx_seq_one_letter_code
_entity_poly.pdbx_strand_id
1 'polypeptide(L)'
;MKKIILFLSVSLFALSLVAQTNFRDITYKEALAAAKAEKKLVFIDFYTSWCGPCKMMMKNIFPLKEVGNYLNSKFVCIKIDAEKGEGPELAKRYQVKAYPTFVAINPAEEILMTKVGGSGSGSGFIGSIDRLIDPDKTPERMKQRYESGERTADLISAYAGLKMEEVYKNRQPDMTKKDEAFKMVQDYFDGLKDKERLAEENVFIYTTYTESPADAIVRYMIANRDKFAPAIKNDISDRIKELYKIDVLNYLTARIPFNQQQYDIVKKGVMDLGLNRDDYYTTAFRFIESYSKGDMDAFMTLCEKEYDQLNDDYKSSLMYSFADVFANADEAVKKRAAKFIRHSFLDMDATMIMFVAQQLMQLEGKGY
;
A
#
# COMPACT_ATOMS: atom_id res chain seq x y z
N MET A 1 58.72 -0.11 -28.10
CA MET A 1 57.83 -0.90 -27.21
C MET A 1 56.77 0.04 -26.65
N LYS A 2 55.49 -0.22 -26.95
CA LYS A 2 54.36 0.68 -26.72
C LYS A 2 54.13 0.88 -25.21
N LYS A 3 54.18 2.13 -24.73
CA LYS A 3 53.61 2.51 -23.43
C LYS A 3 52.13 2.84 -23.65
N ILE A 4 51.27 2.02 -23.06
CA ILE A 4 49.82 2.16 -23.12
C ILE A 4 49.43 3.27 -22.13
N ILE A 5 48.87 4.36 -22.64
CA ILE A 5 48.15 5.35 -21.83
C ILE A 5 46.73 4.81 -21.67
N LEU A 6 46.41 4.35 -20.46
CA LEU A 6 45.04 4.03 -20.04
C LEU A 6 44.53 5.19 -19.20
N PHE A 7 43.79 6.10 -19.81
CA PHE A 7 43.01 7.11 -19.10
C PHE A 7 41.70 7.27 -19.87
N LEU A 8 40.67 6.52 -19.47
CA LEU A 8 39.27 6.90 -19.57
C LEU A 8 38.43 5.75 -19.00
N SER A 9 37.76 5.99 -17.86
CA SER A 9 36.45 5.43 -17.49
C SER A 9 36.31 5.25 -15.97
N VAL A 10 36.35 6.34 -15.19
CA VAL A 10 35.74 6.34 -13.85
C VAL A 10 34.94 7.63 -13.70
N SER A 11 33.81 7.72 -14.39
CA SER A 11 32.82 8.79 -14.21
C SER A 11 31.49 8.34 -14.80
N LEU A 12 30.84 7.34 -14.17
CA LEU A 12 29.44 6.97 -14.42
C LEU A 12 28.85 6.07 -13.31
N PHE A 13 29.27 6.26 -12.06
CA PHE A 13 28.70 5.57 -10.90
C PHE A 13 28.37 6.58 -9.79
N ALA A 14 27.42 7.50 -10.07
CA ALA A 14 26.90 8.39 -9.02
C ALA A 14 25.48 8.94 -9.30
N LEU A 15 24.65 8.25 -10.09
CA LEU A 15 23.27 8.70 -10.33
C LEU A 15 22.27 7.55 -10.18
N SER A 16 22.14 7.01 -8.96
CA SER A 16 21.07 6.06 -8.63
C SER A 16 20.71 6.02 -7.14
N LEU A 17 20.70 7.16 -6.42
CA LEU A 17 20.38 7.16 -4.97
C LEU A 17 19.30 8.16 -4.52
N VAL A 18 18.66 8.91 -5.41
CA VAL A 18 17.61 9.87 -5.01
C VAL A 18 16.22 9.35 -5.34
N ALA A 19 15.80 8.30 -4.65
CA ALA A 19 14.40 7.85 -4.68
C ALA A 19 13.70 8.02 -3.33
N GLN A 20 14.44 7.99 -2.22
CA GLN A 20 13.86 8.06 -0.87
C GLN A 20 13.69 9.51 -0.39
N THR A 21 12.81 9.71 0.60
CA THR A 21 12.64 11.02 1.24
C THR A 21 13.96 11.47 1.90
N ASN A 22 14.42 12.67 1.55
CA ASN A 22 15.66 13.25 2.04
C ASN A 22 15.41 14.04 3.33
N PHE A 23 15.39 13.33 4.46
CA PHE A 23 15.40 13.95 5.78
C PHE A 23 16.81 14.46 6.11
N ARG A 24 16.93 15.78 6.25
CA ARG A 24 18.21 16.44 6.54
C ARG A 24 18.46 16.47 8.04
N ASP A 25 19.69 16.13 8.42
CA ASP A 25 20.17 16.25 9.80
C ASP A 25 20.66 17.68 10.04
N ILE A 26 19.71 18.60 10.19
CA ILE A 26 19.93 20.03 10.42
C ILE A 26 18.92 20.53 11.46
N THR A 27 19.25 21.61 12.15
CA THR A 27 18.35 22.26 13.12
C THR A 27 17.13 22.89 12.44
N TYR A 28 16.07 23.14 13.21
CA TYR A 28 14.88 23.85 12.75
C TYR A 28 15.22 25.20 12.11
N LYS A 29 16.15 25.96 12.71
CA LYS A 29 16.60 27.26 12.17
C LYS A 29 17.33 27.11 10.84
N GLU A 30 18.18 26.10 10.70
CA GLU A 30 18.88 25.81 9.44
C GLU A 30 17.91 25.34 8.35
N ALA A 31 16.87 24.59 8.72
CA ALA A 31 15.83 24.18 7.80
C ALA A 31 15.07 25.38 7.22
N LEU A 32 14.73 26.38 8.04
CA LEU A 32 14.13 27.64 7.56
C LEU A 32 15.06 28.40 6.60
N ALA A 33 16.35 28.47 6.94
CA ALA A 33 17.35 29.12 6.08
C ALA A 33 17.50 28.39 4.73
N ALA A 34 17.57 27.06 4.76
CA ALA A 34 17.63 26.22 3.56
C ALA A 34 16.35 26.35 2.72
N ALA A 35 15.18 26.33 3.35
CA ALA A 35 13.90 26.47 2.66
C ALA A 35 13.78 27.83 1.96
N LYS A 36 14.25 28.92 2.59
CA LYS A 36 14.33 30.24 1.97
C LYS A 36 15.30 30.26 0.77
N ALA A 37 16.47 29.65 0.90
CA ALA A 37 17.48 29.61 -0.15
C ALA A 37 17.03 28.76 -1.36
N GLU A 38 16.39 27.63 -1.10
CA GLU A 38 15.89 26.69 -2.12
C GLU A 38 14.51 27.02 -2.66
N LYS A 39 13.84 28.04 -2.11
CA LYS A 39 12.45 28.41 -2.43
C LYS A 39 11.48 27.24 -2.23
N LYS A 40 11.64 26.53 -1.11
CA LYS A 40 10.82 25.39 -0.70
C LYS A 40 10.06 25.69 0.59
N LEU A 41 9.11 24.84 0.91
CA LEU A 41 8.48 24.77 2.24
C LEU A 41 9.36 23.94 3.20
N VAL A 42 9.06 23.94 4.49
CA VAL A 42 9.66 22.99 5.44
C VAL A 42 8.63 21.93 5.78
N PHE A 43 9.02 20.66 5.70
CA PHE A 43 8.24 19.52 6.18
C PHE A 43 8.89 18.97 7.44
N ILE A 44 8.13 18.89 8.53
CA ILE A 44 8.60 18.47 9.84
C ILE A 44 7.87 17.20 10.24
N ASP A 45 8.61 16.10 10.45
CA ASP A 45 8.11 14.87 11.08
C ASP A 45 8.41 14.91 12.59
N PHE A 46 7.38 15.18 13.40
CA PHE A 46 7.46 15.06 14.86
C PHE A 46 7.24 13.60 15.26
N TYR A 47 8.27 13.00 15.85
CA TYR A 47 8.30 11.59 16.24
C TYR A 47 8.85 11.40 17.66
N THR A 48 8.78 10.16 18.15
CA THR A 48 9.51 9.70 19.35
C THR A 48 10.15 8.34 19.08
N SER A 49 11.19 7.97 19.83
CA SER A 49 11.94 6.71 19.61
C SER A 49 11.11 5.44 19.85
N TRP A 50 10.07 5.53 20.70
CA TRP A 50 9.20 4.42 21.07
C TRP A 50 7.92 4.35 20.20
N CYS A 51 7.65 5.35 19.36
CA CYS A 51 6.47 5.41 18.51
C CYS A 51 6.49 4.32 17.41
N GLY A 52 5.67 3.28 17.55
CA GLY A 52 5.49 2.22 16.55
C GLY A 52 5.05 2.72 15.17
N PRO A 53 3.98 3.52 15.07
CA PRO A 53 3.54 4.09 13.79
C PRO A 53 4.59 4.94 13.08
N CYS A 54 5.44 5.66 13.82
CA CYS A 54 6.55 6.44 13.26
C CYS A 54 7.58 5.53 12.59
N LYS A 55 7.90 4.38 13.22
CA LYS A 55 8.79 3.37 12.63
C LYS A 55 8.19 2.75 11.37
N MET A 56 6.88 2.53 11.34
CA MET A 56 6.17 2.06 10.15
C MET A 56 6.30 3.05 8.98
N MET A 57 6.09 4.34 9.22
CA MET A 57 6.27 5.37 8.18
C MET A 57 7.71 5.37 7.62
N MET A 58 8.71 5.28 8.51
CA MET A 58 10.12 5.20 8.13
C MET A 58 10.48 3.96 7.31
N LYS A 59 9.84 2.81 7.58
CA LYS A 59 10.13 1.55 6.90
C LYS A 59 9.36 1.41 5.58
N ASN A 60 8.10 1.86 5.57
CA ASN A 60 7.15 1.48 4.53
C ASN A 60 6.69 2.63 3.64
N ILE A 61 6.77 3.89 4.10
CA ILE A 61 6.21 5.04 3.37
C ILE A 61 7.30 5.99 2.87
N PHE A 62 8.15 6.51 3.75
CA PHE A 62 9.20 7.45 3.36
C PHE A 62 10.27 6.90 2.39
N PRO A 63 10.55 5.58 2.36
CA PRO A 63 11.43 4.99 1.35
C PRO A 63 10.79 4.85 -0.05
N LEU A 64 9.47 5.01 -0.18
CA LEU A 64 8.79 4.88 -1.45
C LEU A 64 9.23 6.00 -2.42
N LYS A 65 9.47 5.62 -3.68
CA LYS A 65 10.06 6.52 -4.69
C LYS A 65 9.17 7.73 -4.95
N GLU A 66 7.88 7.50 -5.07
CA GLU A 66 6.86 8.51 -5.31
C GLU A 66 6.77 9.50 -4.13
N VAL A 67 6.90 9.02 -2.90
CA VAL A 67 6.90 9.86 -1.69
C VAL A 67 8.14 10.73 -1.65
N GLY A 68 9.32 10.14 -1.89
CA GLY A 68 10.57 10.88 -1.98
C GLY A 68 10.56 11.94 -3.08
N ASN A 69 10.10 11.59 -4.28
CA ASN A 69 9.99 12.54 -5.41
C ASN A 69 9.07 13.73 -5.05
N TYR A 70 7.92 13.46 -4.45
CA TYR A 70 6.98 14.50 -4.05
C TYR A 70 7.55 15.40 -2.94
N LEU A 71 8.06 14.80 -1.87
CA LEU A 71 8.53 15.56 -0.71
C LEU A 71 9.80 16.35 -1.05
N ASN A 72 10.78 15.74 -1.70
CA ASN A 72 12.08 16.37 -1.96
C ASN A 72 11.97 17.54 -2.95
N SER A 73 10.98 17.52 -3.85
CA SER A 73 10.75 18.58 -4.81
C SER A 73 10.11 19.83 -4.18
N LYS A 74 9.25 19.65 -3.18
CA LYS A 74 8.48 20.75 -2.55
C LYS A 74 9.04 21.23 -1.20
N PHE A 75 9.75 20.36 -0.48
CA PHE A 75 10.09 20.59 0.92
C PHE A 75 11.58 20.42 1.23
N VAL A 76 12.03 21.17 2.24
CA VAL A 76 13.16 20.80 3.10
C VAL A 76 12.59 19.91 4.21
N CYS A 77 12.86 18.62 4.16
CA CYS A 77 12.36 17.66 5.14
C CYS A 77 13.31 17.54 6.32
N ILE A 78 12.78 17.68 7.54
CA ILE A 78 13.49 17.44 8.80
C ILE A 78 12.65 16.53 9.71
N LYS A 79 13.33 15.90 10.65
CA LYS A 79 12.69 15.12 11.71
C LYS A 79 13.03 15.74 13.06
N ILE A 80 12.05 15.82 13.94
CA ILE A 80 12.23 16.35 15.28
C ILE A 80 11.72 15.32 16.27
N ASP A 81 12.64 14.80 17.10
CA ASP A 81 12.28 13.98 18.25
C ASP A 81 11.64 14.91 19.29
N ALA A 82 10.33 14.81 19.49
CA ALA A 82 9.56 15.72 20.32
C ALA A 82 9.95 15.69 21.81
N GLU A 83 10.77 14.71 22.23
CA GLU A 83 11.23 14.55 23.62
C GLU A 83 12.70 14.96 23.83
N LYS A 84 13.42 15.37 22.78
CA LYS A 84 14.87 15.66 22.84
C LYS A 84 15.26 16.97 22.16
N GLY A 85 16.37 17.55 22.61
CA GLY A 85 16.94 18.75 21.99
C GLY A 85 15.95 19.93 21.94
N GLU A 86 15.78 20.54 20.76
CA GLU A 86 14.80 21.59 20.50
C GLU A 86 13.34 21.08 20.38
N GLY A 87 13.17 19.75 20.38
CA GLY A 87 11.89 19.09 20.14
C GLY A 87 10.77 19.42 21.11
N PRO A 88 10.97 19.42 22.44
CA PRO A 88 9.90 19.72 23.39
C PRO A 88 9.29 21.12 23.20
N GLU A 89 10.12 22.12 22.92
CA GLU A 89 9.66 23.49 22.69
C GLU A 89 8.91 23.61 21.36
N LEU A 90 9.42 23.00 20.30
CA LEU A 90 8.79 23.00 18.99
C LEU A 90 7.49 22.19 18.98
N ALA A 91 7.45 21.02 19.62
CA ALA A 91 6.25 20.22 19.77
C ALA A 91 5.14 21.00 20.50
N LYS A 92 5.50 21.76 21.54
CA LYS A 92 4.56 22.67 22.22
C LYS A 92 4.09 23.80 21.29
N ARG A 93 5.01 24.43 20.55
CA ARG A 93 4.70 25.52 19.61
C ARG A 93 3.71 25.08 18.53
N TYR A 94 3.91 23.89 17.97
CA TYR A 94 3.05 23.32 16.92
C TYR A 94 1.88 22.49 17.45
N GLN A 95 1.65 22.50 18.77
CA GLN A 95 0.54 21.81 19.42
C GLN A 95 0.48 20.31 19.07
N VAL A 96 1.63 19.65 19.04
CA VAL A 96 1.74 18.20 18.78
C VAL A 96 1.10 17.43 19.94
N LYS A 97 0.05 16.68 19.66
CA LYS A 97 -0.74 15.92 20.66
C LYS A 97 -0.62 14.40 20.51
N ALA A 98 -0.09 13.93 19.39
CA ALA A 98 0.05 12.52 19.06
C ALA A 98 1.18 12.32 18.04
N TYR A 99 1.63 11.08 17.86
CA TYR A 99 2.74 10.74 16.97
C TYR A 99 2.37 9.66 15.95
N PRO A 100 2.86 9.75 14.70
CA PRO A 100 3.57 10.90 14.15
C PRO A 100 2.64 12.11 13.97
N THR A 101 3.19 13.32 14.06
CA THR A 101 2.54 14.54 13.58
C THR A 101 3.41 15.19 12.52
N PHE A 102 2.84 15.45 11.36
CA PHE A 102 3.51 16.11 10.25
C PHE A 102 3.07 17.56 10.16
N VAL A 103 4.02 18.47 10.05
CA VAL A 103 3.77 19.90 9.90
C VAL A 103 4.43 20.40 8.62
N ALA A 104 3.70 21.17 7.82
CA ALA A 104 4.30 21.97 6.75
C ALA A 104 4.19 23.45 7.07
N ILE A 105 5.30 24.16 6.93
CA ILE A 105 5.38 25.61 7.11
C ILE A 105 6.08 26.26 5.92
N ASN A 106 5.82 27.54 5.70
CA ASN A 106 6.66 28.35 4.83
C ASN A 106 7.88 28.91 5.59
N PRO A 107 8.86 29.55 4.90
CA PRO A 107 10.03 30.14 5.58
C PRO A 107 9.71 31.30 6.54
N ALA A 108 8.47 31.82 6.55
CA ALA A 108 7.98 32.80 7.51
C ALA A 108 7.30 32.13 8.74
N GLU A 109 7.42 30.81 8.85
CA GLU A 109 6.85 29.98 9.93
C GLU A 109 5.32 29.91 9.96
N GLU A 110 4.64 30.33 8.88
CA GLU A 110 3.19 30.15 8.74
C GLU A 110 2.87 28.68 8.52
N ILE A 111 1.95 28.14 9.32
CA ILE A 111 1.51 26.75 9.23
C ILE A 111 0.55 26.60 8.05
N LEU A 112 0.96 25.78 7.09
CA LEU A 112 0.14 25.39 5.93
C LEU A 112 -0.60 24.08 6.21
N MET A 113 0.00 23.19 7.01
CA MET A 113 -0.57 21.89 7.30
C MET A 113 -0.16 21.43 8.69
N THR A 114 -1.12 20.84 9.41
CA THR A 114 -0.87 19.93 10.53
C THR A 114 -1.65 18.64 10.27
N LYS A 115 -0.95 17.52 10.16
CA LYS A 115 -1.55 16.18 9.97
C LYS A 115 -1.11 15.26 11.10
N VAL A 116 -2.08 14.72 11.84
CA VAL A 116 -1.84 13.71 12.87
C VAL A 116 -2.03 12.32 12.25
N GLY A 117 -1.08 11.42 12.52
CA GLY A 117 -1.13 10.03 12.05
C GLY A 117 -0.58 9.84 10.64
N GLY A 118 -0.08 8.63 10.40
CA GLY A 118 0.41 8.18 9.11
C GLY A 118 -0.69 7.79 8.12
N SER A 119 -0.29 7.42 6.91
CA SER A 119 -1.13 6.74 5.92
C SER A 119 -0.59 5.33 5.70
N GLY A 120 -1.47 4.38 5.34
CA GLY A 120 -1.07 3.02 4.96
C GLY A 120 -0.44 2.93 3.56
N SER A 121 -0.56 3.98 2.73
CA SER A 121 -0.03 4.01 1.37
C SER A 121 0.67 5.34 1.05
N GLY A 122 1.68 5.29 0.18
CA GLY A 122 2.44 6.46 -0.29
C GLY A 122 1.57 7.46 -1.05
N SER A 123 0.71 6.99 -1.95
CA SER A 123 -0.23 7.85 -2.69
C SER A 123 -1.24 8.55 -1.77
N GLY A 124 -1.82 7.82 -0.81
CA GLY A 124 -2.72 8.40 0.18
C GLY A 124 -2.01 9.44 1.05
N PHE A 125 -0.75 9.19 1.40
CA PHE A 125 0.06 10.14 2.15
C PHE A 125 0.32 11.44 1.37
N ILE A 126 0.78 11.34 0.12
CA ILE A 126 1.03 12.48 -0.76
C ILE A 126 -0.26 13.28 -0.97
N GLY A 127 -1.37 12.62 -1.31
CA GLY A 127 -2.66 13.28 -1.54
C GLY A 127 -3.15 14.04 -0.31
N SER A 128 -2.90 13.51 0.89
CA SER A 128 -3.24 14.19 2.14
C SER A 128 -2.47 15.49 2.35
N ILE A 129 -1.16 15.49 2.03
CA ILE A 129 -0.32 16.68 2.15
C ILE A 129 -0.72 17.70 1.11
N ASP A 130 -0.84 17.27 -0.15
CA ASP A 130 -1.14 18.14 -1.29
C ASP A 130 -2.47 18.88 -1.11
N ARG A 131 -3.50 18.21 -0.60
CA ARG A 131 -4.79 18.86 -0.28
C ARG A 131 -4.71 19.88 0.84
N LEU A 132 -3.87 19.63 1.84
CA LEU A 132 -3.81 20.50 3.03
C LEU A 132 -2.99 21.76 2.78
N ILE A 133 -2.01 21.72 1.89
CA ILE A 133 -1.16 22.88 1.57
C ILE A 133 -1.68 23.74 0.43
N ASP A 134 -2.61 23.23 -0.39
CA ASP A 134 -3.14 23.91 -1.57
C ASP A 134 -4.53 24.50 -1.28
N PRO A 135 -4.68 25.84 -1.25
CA PRO A 135 -5.97 26.48 -0.96
C PRO A 135 -7.04 26.21 -2.04
N ASP A 136 -6.67 25.77 -3.25
CA ASP A 136 -7.63 25.36 -4.27
C ASP A 136 -8.12 23.91 -4.08
N LYS A 137 -7.54 23.19 -3.11
CA LYS A 137 -7.88 21.81 -2.74
C LYS A 137 -8.54 21.68 -1.37
N THR A 138 -9.09 22.78 -0.83
CA THR A 138 -9.97 22.66 0.34
C THR A 138 -11.22 21.84 -0.01
N PRO A 139 -11.84 21.13 0.95
CA PRO A 139 -13.07 20.38 0.73
C PRO A 139 -14.16 21.20 0.03
N GLU A 140 -14.35 22.46 0.44
CA GLU A 140 -15.35 23.37 -0.10
C GLU A 140 -15.03 23.76 -1.55
N ARG A 141 -13.76 24.08 -1.85
CA ARG A 141 -13.32 24.45 -3.20
C ARG A 141 -13.41 23.28 -4.17
N MET A 142 -12.95 22.09 -3.77
CA MET A 142 -13.06 20.90 -4.60
C MET A 142 -14.52 20.54 -4.87
N LYS A 143 -15.38 20.60 -3.84
CA LYS A 143 -16.82 20.39 -4.01
C LYS A 143 -17.41 21.38 -5.01
N GLN A 144 -17.12 22.68 -4.87
CA GLN A 144 -17.62 23.72 -5.77
C GLN A 144 -17.17 23.50 -7.22
N ARG A 145 -15.89 23.17 -7.44
CA ARG A 145 -15.35 22.85 -8.78
C ARG A 145 -15.99 21.60 -9.38
N TYR A 146 -16.21 20.58 -8.56
CA TYR A 146 -16.85 19.35 -9.00
C TYR A 146 -18.33 19.59 -9.39
N GLU A 147 -19.06 20.38 -8.60
CA GLU A 147 -20.46 20.74 -8.84
C GLU A 147 -20.62 21.69 -10.04
N SER A 148 -19.61 22.49 -10.39
CA SER A 148 -19.61 23.32 -11.61
C SER A 148 -19.36 22.54 -12.90
N GLY A 149 -19.07 21.23 -12.80
CA GLY A 149 -18.85 20.34 -13.94
C GLY A 149 -17.38 20.13 -14.30
N GLU A 150 -16.43 20.65 -13.52
CA GLU A 150 -15.01 20.39 -13.78
C GLU A 150 -14.69 18.89 -13.58
N ARG A 151 -13.99 18.28 -14.54
CA ARG A 151 -13.58 16.87 -14.53
C ARG A 151 -12.10 16.75 -14.95
N THR A 152 -11.23 17.46 -14.24
CA THR A 152 -9.77 17.35 -14.45
C THR A 152 -9.20 16.21 -13.59
N ALA A 153 -8.12 15.57 -14.05
CA ALA A 153 -7.45 14.51 -13.29
C ALA A 153 -7.07 14.96 -11.87
N ASP A 154 -6.55 16.18 -11.76
CA ASP A 154 -6.18 16.81 -10.49
C ASP A 154 -7.37 16.90 -9.51
N LEU A 155 -8.50 17.43 -9.97
CA LEU A 155 -9.69 17.57 -9.14
C LEU A 155 -10.26 16.22 -8.73
N ILE A 156 -10.39 15.28 -9.67
CA ILE A 156 -10.99 13.97 -9.41
C ILE A 156 -10.12 13.17 -8.44
N SER A 157 -8.81 13.10 -8.67
CA SER A 157 -7.87 12.42 -7.78
C SER A 157 -7.88 13.03 -6.38
N ALA A 158 -7.81 14.37 -6.27
CA ALA A 158 -7.83 15.04 -4.99
C ALA A 158 -9.15 14.80 -4.24
N TYR A 159 -10.30 14.97 -4.92
CA TYR A 159 -11.59 14.91 -4.27
C TYR A 159 -11.99 13.47 -3.90
N ALA A 160 -11.77 12.50 -4.79
CA ALA A 160 -11.96 11.08 -4.45
C ALA A 160 -10.99 10.65 -3.33
N GLY A 161 -9.77 11.18 -3.30
CA GLY A 161 -8.82 10.93 -2.22
C GLY A 161 -9.29 11.48 -0.88
N LEU A 162 -9.92 12.67 -0.85
CA LEU A 162 -10.56 13.21 0.36
C LEU A 162 -11.68 12.28 0.84
N LYS A 163 -12.53 11.79 -0.07
CA LYS A 163 -13.60 10.85 0.27
C LYS A 163 -13.06 9.56 0.88
N MET A 164 -11.96 9.02 0.35
CA MET A 164 -11.30 7.86 0.94
C MET A 164 -10.79 8.12 2.37
N GLU A 165 -10.33 9.34 2.68
CA GLU A 165 -9.94 9.69 4.06
C GLU A 165 -11.14 9.82 4.99
N GLU A 166 -12.27 10.33 4.51
CA GLU A 166 -13.50 10.47 5.28
C GLU A 166 -14.03 9.11 5.77
N VAL A 167 -13.73 8.01 5.06
CA VAL A 167 -14.08 6.64 5.47
C VAL A 167 -13.66 6.37 6.91
N TYR A 168 -12.43 6.71 7.29
CA TYR A 168 -11.85 6.37 8.59
C TYR A 168 -11.83 7.54 9.59
N LYS A 169 -12.53 8.64 9.29
CA LYS A 169 -12.55 9.84 10.15
C LYS A 169 -13.29 9.61 11.46
N ASN A 170 -14.26 8.69 11.46
CA ASN A 170 -15.07 8.34 12.62
C ASN A 170 -14.66 6.98 13.19
N ARG A 171 -15.10 6.68 14.41
CA ARG A 171 -14.79 5.39 15.08
C ARG A 171 -15.24 4.17 14.25
N GLN A 172 -16.36 4.30 13.56
CA GLN A 172 -16.84 3.30 12.61
C GLN A 172 -16.56 3.77 11.19
N PRO A 173 -16.01 2.92 10.31
CA PRO A 173 -15.79 3.27 8.92
C PRO A 173 -17.09 3.62 8.19
N ASP A 174 -17.13 4.76 7.50
CA ASP A 174 -18.24 5.13 6.62
C ASP A 174 -17.95 4.72 5.17
N MET A 175 -18.39 3.51 4.82
CA MET A 175 -18.14 2.94 3.50
C MET A 175 -18.86 3.69 2.36
N THR A 176 -19.87 4.52 2.67
CA THR A 176 -20.52 5.35 1.64
C THR A 176 -19.54 6.33 1.02
N LYS A 177 -18.51 6.76 1.75
CA LYS A 177 -17.45 7.64 1.24
C LYS A 177 -16.53 6.94 0.26
N LYS A 178 -16.28 5.66 0.47
CA LYS A 178 -15.58 4.83 -0.51
C LYS A 178 -16.42 4.71 -1.78
N ASP A 179 -17.71 4.42 -1.65
CA ASP A 179 -18.61 4.30 -2.81
C ASP A 179 -18.69 5.62 -3.60
N GLU A 180 -18.80 6.76 -2.91
CA GLU A 180 -18.74 8.10 -3.52
C GLU A 180 -17.43 8.30 -4.31
N ALA A 181 -16.29 7.93 -3.72
CA ALA A 181 -14.97 8.06 -4.35
C ALA A 181 -14.85 7.18 -5.61
N PHE A 182 -15.18 5.90 -5.49
CA PHE A 182 -15.09 4.94 -6.58
C PHE A 182 -16.04 5.30 -7.73
N LYS A 183 -17.26 5.73 -7.41
CA LYS A 183 -18.21 6.21 -8.41
C LYS A 183 -17.68 7.44 -9.15
N MET A 184 -17.12 8.41 -8.43
CA MET A 184 -16.55 9.62 -9.04
C MET A 184 -15.45 9.28 -10.06
N VAL A 185 -14.58 8.34 -9.72
CA VAL A 185 -13.48 7.91 -10.59
C VAL A 185 -13.98 7.07 -11.77
N GLN A 186 -14.98 6.21 -11.56
CA GLN A 186 -15.64 5.47 -12.64
C GLN A 186 -16.31 6.42 -13.65
N ASP A 187 -17.12 7.37 -13.16
CA ASP A 187 -17.80 8.35 -14.02
C ASP A 187 -16.79 9.21 -14.80
N TYR A 188 -15.65 9.54 -14.17
CA TYR A 188 -14.55 10.23 -14.84
C TYR A 188 -13.93 9.38 -15.94
N PHE A 189 -13.55 8.13 -15.65
CA PHE A 189 -12.97 7.18 -16.60
C PHE A 189 -13.87 6.93 -17.82
N ASP A 190 -15.18 6.83 -17.60
CA ASP A 190 -16.16 6.62 -18.67
C ASP A 190 -16.26 7.82 -19.62
N GLY A 191 -15.97 9.03 -19.13
CA GLY A 191 -15.89 10.25 -19.93
C GLY A 191 -14.58 10.43 -20.72
N LEU A 192 -13.53 9.69 -20.37
CA LEU A 192 -12.21 9.80 -21.02
C LEU A 192 -12.16 9.05 -22.36
N LYS A 193 -11.45 9.63 -23.33
CA LYS A 193 -11.05 8.95 -24.57
C LYS A 193 -9.81 8.09 -24.33
N ASP A 194 -9.53 7.15 -25.23
CA ASP A 194 -8.40 6.23 -25.08
C ASP A 194 -7.04 6.91 -24.86
N LYS A 195 -6.77 8.01 -25.56
CA LYS A 195 -5.53 8.76 -25.35
C LYS A 195 -5.42 9.31 -23.92
N GLU A 196 -6.53 9.78 -23.36
CA GLU A 196 -6.59 10.36 -22.02
C GLU A 196 -6.53 9.25 -20.96
N ARG A 197 -7.19 8.11 -21.19
CA ARG A 197 -7.12 6.93 -20.31
C ARG A 197 -5.71 6.39 -20.14
N LEU A 198 -4.83 6.57 -21.12
CA LEU A 198 -3.44 6.13 -21.10
C LEU A 198 -2.45 7.20 -20.60
N ALA A 199 -2.94 8.41 -20.33
CA ALA A 199 -2.12 9.54 -19.94
C ALA A 199 -1.61 9.40 -18.50
N GLU A 200 -0.42 9.94 -18.22
CA GLU A 200 0.27 9.77 -16.93
C GLU A 200 -0.52 10.39 -15.77
N GLU A 201 -1.17 11.53 -16.02
CA GLU A 201 -2.02 12.22 -15.04
C GLU A 201 -3.19 11.36 -14.54
N ASN A 202 -3.59 10.33 -15.30
CA ASN A 202 -4.72 9.46 -15.00
C ASN A 202 -4.32 8.12 -14.39
N VAL A 203 -3.04 7.93 -14.03
CA VAL A 203 -2.54 6.68 -13.43
C VAL A 203 -3.27 6.32 -12.13
N PHE A 204 -3.73 7.32 -11.37
CA PHE A 204 -4.44 7.14 -10.09
C PHE A 204 -5.71 6.28 -10.22
N ILE A 205 -6.39 6.37 -11.37
CA ILE A 205 -7.59 5.58 -11.68
C ILE A 205 -7.28 4.08 -11.48
N TYR A 206 -6.13 3.66 -12.00
CA TYR A 206 -5.71 2.28 -12.02
C TYR A 206 -5.08 1.84 -10.71
N THR A 207 -4.20 2.66 -10.13
CA THR A 207 -3.39 2.26 -8.96
C THR A 207 -4.15 2.36 -7.65
N THR A 208 -5.24 3.14 -7.59
CA THR A 208 -5.97 3.40 -6.34
C THR A 208 -7.43 2.93 -6.38
N TYR A 209 -8.11 3.04 -7.52
CA TYR A 209 -9.56 2.83 -7.63
C TYR A 209 -9.92 1.57 -8.42
N THR A 210 -9.24 0.48 -8.10
CA THR A 210 -9.46 -0.85 -8.70
C THR A 210 -9.49 -1.91 -7.59
N GLU A 211 -10.38 -2.90 -7.67
CA GLU A 211 -10.49 -3.92 -6.62
C GLU A 211 -10.43 -5.35 -7.15
N SER A 212 -10.93 -5.57 -8.36
CA SER A 212 -10.97 -6.88 -8.98
C SER A 212 -10.45 -6.87 -10.42
N PRO A 213 -9.72 -7.91 -10.86
CA PRO A 213 -9.46 -8.20 -12.27
C PRO A 213 -10.71 -8.20 -13.16
N ALA A 214 -11.89 -8.42 -12.59
CA ALA A 214 -13.17 -8.40 -13.29
C ALA A 214 -13.74 -6.98 -13.51
N ASP A 215 -13.16 -5.93 -12.92
CA ASP A 215 -13.66 -4.56 -13.07
C ASP A 215 -13.42 -4.02 -14.48
N ALA A 216 -14.30 -3.13 -14.96
CA ALA A 216 -14.17 -2.55 -16.30
C ALA A 216 -12.85 -1.78 -16.50
N ILE A 217 -12.47 -0.98 -15.50
CA ILE A 217 -11.19 -0.23 -15.48
C ILE A 217 -10.01 -1.21 -15.54
N VAL A 218 -10.05 -2.30 -14.77
CA VAL A 218 -8.94 -3.27 -14.73
C VAL A 218 -8.83 -4.06 -16.03
N ARG A 219 -9.96 -4.48 -16.62
CA ARG A 219 -9.94 -5.11 -17.95
C ARG A 219 -9.34 -4.19 -19.00
N TYR A 220 -9.69 -2.89 -18.98
CA TYR A 220 -9.07 -1.90 -19.86
C TYR A 220 -7.57 -1.78 -19.61
N MET A 221 -7.16 -1.67 -18.34
CA MET A 221 -5.76 -1.60 -17.92
C MET A 221 -4.95 -2.79 -18.45
N ILE A 222 -5.45 -4.02 -18.24
CA ILE A 222 -4.77 -5.25 -18.68
C ILE A 222 -4.66 -5.30 -20.21
N ALA A 223 -5.75 -4.97 -20.93
CA ALA A 223 -5.79 -5.00 -22.39
C ALA A 223 -4.86 -3.97 -23.03
N ASN A 224 -4.59 -2.85 -22.35
CA ASN A 224 -3.76 -1.76 -22.86
C ASN A 224 -2.43 -1.61 -22.11
N ARG A 225 -2.03 -2.58 -21.28
CA ARG A 225 -0.85 -2.51 -20.40
C ARG A 225 0.45 -2.11 -21.11
N ASP A 226 0.61 -2.51 -22.37
CA ASP A 226 1.80 -2.20 -23.17
C ASP A 226 1.80 -0.82 -23.82
N LYS A 227 0.65 -0.13 -23.81
CA LYS A 227 0.46 1.20 -24.40
C LYS A 227 0.66 2.34 -23.41
N PHE A 228 0.72 2.06 -22.11
CA PHE A 228 1.01 3.07 -21.10
C PHE A 228 2.43 3.63 -21.27
N ALA A 229 2.60 4.91 -20.90
CA ALA A 229 3.88 5.57 -20.99
C ALA A 229 4.95 4.86 -20.14
N PRO A 230 6.24 4.88 -20.56
CA PRO A 230 7.32 4.23 -19.81
C PRO A 230 7.42 4.67 -18.34
N ALA A 231 7.03 5.91 -18.03
CA ALA A 231 7.09 6.46 -16.69
C ALA A 231 6.16 5.73 -15.70
N ILE A 232 5.01 5.23 -16.15
CA ILE A 232 3.96 4.61 -15.32
C ILE A 232 3.78 3.11 -15.58
N LYS A 233 4.52 2.53 -16.54
CA LYS A 233 4.36 1.12 -16.94
C LYS A 233 4.61 0.14 -15.80
N ASN A 234 5.54 0.46 -14.89
CA ASN A 234 5.80 -0.35 -13.71
C ASN A 234 4.64 -0.28 -12.72
N ASP A 235 4.09 0.91 -12.44
CA ASP A 235 2.95 1.07 -11.54
C ASP A 235 1.74 0.26 -12.01
N ILE A 236 1.47 0.27 -13.32
CA ILE A 236 0.42 -0.55 -13.95
C ILE A 236 0.71 -2.04 -13.79
N SER A 237 1.95 -2.47 -14.07
CA SER A 237 2.34 -3.88 -13.99
C SER A 237 2.28 -4.41 -12.56
N ASP A 238 2.73 -3.62 -11.60
CA ASP A 238 2.74 -3.97 -10.18
C ASP A 238 1.32 -4.00 -9.61
N ARG A 239 0.45 -3.07 -10.02
CA ARG A 239 -0.96 -3.12 -9.64
C ARG A 239 -1.67 -4.36 -10.19
N ILE A 240 -1.42 -4.74 -11.44
CA ILE A 240 -1.96 -5.99 -12.01
C ILE A 240 -1.52 -7.20 -11.18
N LYS A 241 -0.22 -7.31 -10.85
CA LYS A 241 0.30 -8.39 -10.00
C LYS A 241 -0.41 -8.43 -8.64
N GLU A 242 -0.58 -7.27 -8.03
CA GLU A 242 -1.23 -7.15 -6.72
C GLU A 242 -2.68 -7.63 -6.74
N LEU A 243 -3.47 -7.22 -7.74
CA LEU A 243 -4.87 -7.63 -7.88
C LEU A 243 -5.02 -9.15 -8.00
N TYR A 244 -4.21 -9.79 -8.85
CA TYR A 244 -4.22 -11.25 -8.98
C TYR A 244 -3.71 -11.96 -7.72
N LYS A 245 -2.70 -11.39 -7.05
CA LYS A 245 -2.20 -11.92 -5.78
C LYS A 245 -3.30 -11.91 -4.71
N ILE A 246 -4.09 -10.84 -4.62
CA ILE A 246 -5.21 -10.70 -3.69
C ILE A 246 -6.31 -11.72 -4.00
N ASP A 247 -6.70 -11.89 -5.26
CA ASP A 247 -7.74 -12.86 -5.64
C ASP A 247 -7.33 -14.29 -5.31
N VAL A 248 -6.10 -14.69 -5.66
CA VAL A 248 -5.57 -16.02 -5.29
C VAL A 248 -5.54 -16.19 -3.78
N LEU A 249 -5.11 -15.15 -3.05
CA LEU A 249 -5.08 -15.19 -1.59
C LEU A 249 -6.47 -15.40 -0.99
N ASN A 250 -7.48 -14.71 -1.50
CA ASN A 250 -8.86 -14.83 -1.03
C ASN A 250 -9.42 -16.25 -1.22
N TYR A 251 -9.12 -16.89 -2.35
CA TYR A 251 -9.47 -18.30 -2.56
C TYR A 251 -8.66 -19.25 -1.65
N LEU A 252 -7.35 -19.04 -1.54
CA LEU A 252 -6.46 -19.89 -0.73
C LEU A 252 -6.86 -19.90 0.75
N THR A 253 -7.31 -18.76 1.25
CA THR A 253 -7.70 -18.55 2.66
C THR A 253 -9.20 -18.73 2.91
N ALA A 254 -9.95 -19.19 1.90
CA ALA A 254 -11.41 -19.38 1.98
C ALA A 254 -12.21 -18.13 2.42
N ARG A 255 -11.69 -16.92 2.18
CA ARG A 255 -12.35 -15.65 2.51
C ARG A 255 -13.54 -15.35 1.59
N ILE A 256 -13.52 -15.93 0.40
CA ILE A 256 -14.64 -15.88 -0.54
C ILE A 256 -15.10 -17.30 -0.87
N PRO A 257 -16.40 -17.52 -1.12
CA PRO A 257 -16.89 -18.81 -1.58
C PRO A 257 -16.22 -19.22 -2.89
N PHE A 258 -15.86 -20.51 -3.01
CA PHE A 258 -15.30 -21.02 -4.26
C PHE A 258 -16.35 -20.97 -5.38
N ASN A 259 -16.01 -20.32 -6.49
CA ASN A 259 -16.80 -20.28 -7.70
C ASN A 259 -15.90 -20.69 -8.87
N GLN A 260 -16.21 -21.83 -9.52
CA GLN A 260 -15.36 -22.40 -10.57
C GLN A 260 -15.13 -21.42 -11.72
N GLN A 261 -16.17 -20.74 -12.20
CA GLN A 261 -16.07 -19.84 -13.34
C GLN A 261 -15.17 -18.63 -13.04
N GLN A 262 -15.33 -18.03 -11.85
CA GLN A 262 -14.51 -16.89 -11.43
C GLN A 262 -13.06 -17.32 -11.15
N TYR A 263 -12.87 -18.47 -10.50
CA TYR A 263 -11.54 -19.04 -10.26
C TYR A 263 -10.80 -19.32 -11.58
N ASP A 264 -11.48 -19.89 -12.59
CA ASP A 264 -10.89 -20.17 -13.89
C ASP A 264 -10.44 -18.90 -14.61
N ILE A 265 -11.19 -17.79 -14.48
CA ILE A 265 -10.81 -16.47 -15.00
C ILE A 265 -9.54 -15.96 -14.32
N VAL A 266 -9.46 -16.06 -12.98
CA VAL A 266 -8.29 -15.64 -12.21
C VAL A 266 -7.07 -16.47 -12.60
N LYS A 267 -7.19 -17.80 -12.58
CA LYS A 267 -6.11 -18.73 -12.94
C LYS A 267 -5.63 -18.50 -14.37
N LYS A 268 -6.55 -18.39 -15.33
CA LYS A 268 -6.22 -18.07 -16.71
C LYS A 268 -5.48 -16.74 -16.82
N GLY A 269 -5.97 -15.70 -16.15
CA GLY A 269 -5.31 -14.38 -16.15
C GLY A 269 -3.88 -14.44 -15.60
N VAL A 270 -3.65 -15.15 -14.50
CA VAL A 270 -2.29 -15.38 -13.97
C VAL A 270 -1.37 -16.03 -15.01
N MET A 271 -1.87 -17.01 -15.76
CA MET A 271 -1.09 -17.71 -16.78
C MET A 271 -0.86 -16.85 -18.03
N ASP A 272 -1.91 -16.26 -18.59
CA ASP A 272 -1.87 -15.47 -19.84
C ASP A 272 -0.99 -14.20 -19.68
N LEU A 273 -0.93 -13.66 -18.46
CA LEU A 273 -0.10 -12.49 -18.13
C LEU A 273 1.33 -12.86 -17.72
N GLY A 274 1.67 -14.15 -17.65
CA GLY A 274 3.00 -14.61 -17.25
C GLY A 274 3.32 -14.32 -15.77
N LEU A 275 2.30 -14.19 -14.91
CA LEU A 275 2.49 -13.89 -13.49
C LEU A 275 2.97 -15.13 -12.71
N ASN A 276 2.69 -16.34 -13.20
CA ASN A 276 3.19 -17.59 -12.61
C ASN A 276 4.65 -17.89 -12.99
N ARG A 277 5.52 -16.89 -12.87
CA ARG A 277 6.95 -17.06 -13.07
C ARG A 277 7.53 -17.87 -11.91
N ASP A 278 8.46 -18.78 -12.20
CA ASP A 278 9.14 -19.63 -11.21
C ASP A 278 8.16 -20.37 -10.28
N ASP A 279 7.00 -20.78 -10.83
CA ASP A 279 5.94 -21.50 -10.13
C ASP A 279 5.31 -20.77 -8.93
N TYR A 280 5.40 -19.43 -8.88
CA TYR A 280 4.94 -18.61 -7.75
C TYR A 280 3.52 -18.93 -7.25
N TYR A 281 2.57 -19.21 -8.16
CA TYR A 281 1.17 -19.52 -7.87
C TYR A 281 0.85 -21.01 -7.94
N THR A 282 1.76 -21.84 -8.46
CA THR A 282 1.48 -23.25 -8.78
C THR A 282 1.01 -24.05 -7.55
N THR A 283 1.72 -23.93 -6.42
CA THR A 283 1.31 -24.60 -5.16
C THR A 283 0.00 -24.02 -4.62
N ALA A 284 -0.21 -22.71 -4.69
CA ALA A 284 -1.44 -22.08 -4.23
C ALA A 284 -2.67 -22.57 -5.02
N PHE A 285 -2.55 -22.75 -6.33
CA PHE A 285 -3.61 -23.34 -7.14
C PHE A 285 -3.96 -24.77 -6.72
N ARG A 286 -2.95 -25.60 -6.42
CA ARG A 286 -3.21 -26.97 -5.90
C ARG A 286 -3.97 -26.94 -4.58
N PHE A 287 -3.62 -26.03 -3.67
CA PHE A 287 -4.33 -25.87 -2.40
C PHE A 287 -5.78 -25.45 -2.62
N ILE A 288 -6.02 -24.44 -3.45
CA ILE A 288 -7.36 -23.95 -3.77
C ILE A 288 -8.22 -25.06 -4.40
N GLU A 289 -7.66 -25.79 -5.36
CA GLU A 289 -8.35 -26.89 -6.06
C GLU A 289 -8.57 -28.12 -5.18
N SER A 290 -7.71 -28.35 -4.18
CA SER A 290 -7.95 -29.39 -3.18
C SER A 290 -9.05 -28.96 -2.22
N TYR A 291 -9.05 -27.70 -1.77
CA TYR A 291 -10.08 -27.16 -0.89
C TYR A 291 -11.46 -27.17 -1.56
N SER A 292 -11.53 -26.82 -2.85
CA SER A 292 -12.80 -26.74 -3.59
C SER A 292 -13.54 -28.07 -3.74
N LYS A 293 -12.86 -29.20 -3.55
CA LYS A 293 -13.46 -30.54 -3.57
C LYS A 293 -14.26 -30.87 -2.32
N GLY A 294 -14.09 -30.09 -1.24
CA GLY A 294 -14.78 -30.32 0.04
C GLY A 294 -14.22 -31.49 0.87
N ASP A 295 -13.20 -32.20 0.38
CA ASP A 295 -12.52 -33.26 1.13
C ASP A 295 -11.45 -32.65 2.04
N MET A 296 -11.83 -32.39 3.29
CA MET A 296 -10.94 -31.75 4.27
C MET A 296 -9.82 -32.66 4.76
N ASP A 297 -9.97 -33.98 4.67
CA ASP A 297 -8.90 -34.93 5.01
C ASP A 297 -7.79 -34.91 3.94
N ALA A 298 -8.20 -34.91 2.66
CA ALA A 298 -7.28 -34.73 1.53
C ALA A 298 -6.60 -33.36 1.57
N PHE A 299 -7.34 -32.29 1.85
CA PHE A 299 -6.77 -30.95 1.99
C PHE A 299 -5.77 -30.86 3.14
N MET A 300 -6.08 -31.43 4.31
CA MET A 300 -5.13 -31.48 5.43
C MET A 300 -3.87 -32.27 5.08
N THR A 301 -4.02 -33.39 4.36
CA THR A 301 -2.89 -34.19 3.88
C THR A 301 -2.01 -33.40 2.91
N LEU A 302 -2.60 -32.52 2.09
CA LEU A 302 -1.86 -31.60 1.22
C LEU A 302 -1.10 -30.55 2.05
N CYS A 303 -1.73 -29.95 3.06
CA CYS A 303 -1.06 -29.03 3.99
C CYS A 303 0.18 -29.68 4.62
N GLU A 304 0.07 -30.90 5.13
CA GLU A 304 1.18 -31.63 5.76
C GLU A 304 2.36 -31.90 4.82
N LYS A 305 2.11 -31.99 3.50
CA LYS A 305 3.13 -32.37 2.51
C LYS A 305 3.73 -31.20 1.75
N GLU A 306 2.92 -30.18 1.47
CA GLU A 306 3.26 -29.15 0.48
C GLU A 306 3.18 -27.72 1.03
N TYR A 307 2.83 -27.53 2.31
CA TYR A 307 2.79 -26.19 2.90
C TYR A 307 4.11 -25.44 2.73
N ASP A 308 5.24 -26.14 2.86
CA ASP A 308 6.56 -25.54 2.70
C ASP A 308 6.91 -25.11 1.28
N GLN A 309 6.12 -25.53 0.29
CA GLN A 309 6.26 -25.14 -1.11
C GLN A 309 5.42 -23.91 -1.46
N LEU A 310 4.61 -23.38 -0.54
CA LEU A 310 3.98 -22.07 -0.70
C LEU A 310 5.04 -20.98 -0.51
N ASN A 311 4.88 -19.84 -1.19
CA ASN A 311 5.69 -18.66 -0.88
C ASN A 311 5.33 -18.09 0.51
N ASP A 312 6.22 -17.30 1.10
CA ASP A 312 6.08 -16.79 2.48
C ASP A 312 4.79 -16.00 2.72
N ASP A 313 4.32 -15.24 1.72
CA ASP A 313 3.08 -14.48 1.81
C ASP A 313 1.86 -15.42 1.97
N TYR A 314 1.82 -16.50 1.19
CA TYR A 314 0.76 -17.50 1.22
C TYR A 314 0.85 -18.42 2.43
N LYS A 315 2.07 -18.79 2.86
CA LYS A 315 2.30 -19.52 4.11
C LYS A 315 1.73 -18.75 5.30
N SER A 316 2.06 -17.47 5.38
CA SER A 316 1.64 -16.60 6.48
C SER A 316 0.12 -16.41 6.48
N SER A 317 -0.44 -16.07 5.32
CA SER A 317 -1.87 -15.78 5.20
C SER A 317 -2.75 -17.00 5.44
N LEU A 318 -2.36 -18.17 4.93
CA LEU A 318 -3.08 -19.43 5.20
C LEU A 318 -3.06 -19.74 6.70
N MET A 319 -1.92 -19.54 7.36
CA MET A 319 -1.80 -19.81 8.79
C MET A 319 -2.64 -18.84 9.65
N TYR A 320 -2.78 -17.58 9.22
CA TYR A 320 -3.66 -16.60 9.89
C TYR A 320 -5.16 -16.88 9.74
N SER A 321 -5.55 -17.69 8.76
CA SER A 321 -6.95 -18.09 8.51
C SER A 321 -7.16 -19.60 8.66
N PHE A 322 -6.22 -20.31 9.29
CA PHE A 322 -6.19 -21.77 9.28
C PHE A 322 -7.43 -22.37 9.94
N ALA A 323 -7.88 -21.81 11.07
CA ALA A 323 -9.05 -22.33 11.77
C ALA A 323 -10.34 -22.14 10.95
N ASP A 324 -10.46 -21.00 10.27
CA ASP A 324 -11.61 -20.69 9.43
C ASP A 324 -11.70 -21.62 8.21
N VAL A 325 -10.56 -21.94 7.59
CA VAL A 325 -10.48 -22.91 6.48
C VAL A 325 -11.00 -24.29 6.90
N PHE A 326 -10.69 -24.72 8.13
CA PHE A 326 -11.12 -26.01 8.68
C PHE A 326 -12.41 -25.94 9.53
N ALA A 327 -13.16 -24.83 9.51
CA ALA A 327 -14.33 -24.65 10.36
C ALA A 327 -15.38 -25.76 10.21
N ASN A 328 -15.57 -26.23 8.97
CA ASN A 328 -16.54 -27.27 8.60
C ASN A 328 -15.95 -28.69 8.58
N ALA A 329 -14.68 -28.88 8.94
CA ALA A 329 -14.05 -30.19 9.00
C ALA A 329 -14.54 -30.99 10.23
N ASP A 330 -14.43 -32.31 10.16
CA ASP A 330 -14.71 -33.18 11.31
C ASP A 330 -13.66 -33.04 12.42
N GLU A 331 -13.97 -33.59 13.60
CA GLU A 331 -13.11 -33.52 14.77
C GLU A 331 -11.74 -34.19 14.60
N ALA A 332 -11.64 -35.22 13.75
CA ALA A 332 -10.36 -35.89 13.49
C ALA A 332 -9.44 -34.99 12.66
N VAL A 333 -9.99 -34.36 11.62
CA VAL A 333 -9.26 -33.41 10.77
C VAL A 333 -8.90 -32.15 11.56
N LYS A 334 -9.80 -31.60 12.39
CA LYS A 334 -9.50 -30.45 13.26
C LYS A 334 -8.35 -30.73 14.23
N LYS A 335 -8.27 -31.95 14.79
CA LYS A 335 -7.13 -32.36 15.62
C LYS A 335 -5.83 -32.46 14.84
N ARG A 336 -5.86 -32.95 13.59
CA ARG A 336 -4.69 -32.95 12.70
C ARG A 336 -4.23 -31.51 12.40
N ALA A 337 -5.16 -30.63 12.04
CA ALA A 337 -4.92 -29.22 11.81
C ALA A 337 -4.27 -28.53 13.03
N ALA A 338 -4.81 -28.75 14.24
CA ALA A 338 -4.24 -28.22 15.48
C ALA A 338 -2.81 -28.74 15.74
N LYS A 339 -2.55 -30.03 15.46
CA LYS A 339 -1.20 -30.61 15.58
C LYS A 339 -0.23 -29.98 14.58
N PHE A 340 -0.67 -29.75 13.35
CA PHE A 340 0.11 -29.12 12.30
C PHE A 340 0.51 -27.68 12.68
N ILE A 341 -0.43 -26.86 13.19
CA ILE A 341 -0.12 -25.52 13.69
C ILE A 341 0.95 -25.57 14.79
N ARG A 342 0.78 -26.44 15.79
CA ARG A 342 1.74 -26.55 16.90
C ARG A 342 3.14 -26.91 16.44
N HIS A 343 3.27 -27.78 15.45
CA HIS A 343 4.56 -28.13 14.88
C HIS A 343 5.19 -26.93 14.17
N SER A 344 4.36 -26.20 13.41
CA SER A 344 4.80 -25.05 12.63
C SER A 344 5.27 -23.86 13.51
N PHE A 345 4.87 -23.79 14.79
CA PHE A 345 5.38 -22.76 15.71
C PHE A 345 6.89 -22.76 15.89
N LEU A 346 7.57 -23.89 15.68
CA LEU A 346 9.03 -23.98 15.80
C LEU A 346 9.75 -23.12 14.76
N ASP A 347 9.08 -22.83 13.63
CA ASP A 347 9.66 -22.12 12.49
C ASP A 347 9.09 -20.70 12.34
N MET A 348 8.22 -20.25 13.25
CA MET A 348 7.56 -18.94 13.21
C MET A 348 8.26 -17.91 14.11
N ASP A 349 8.25 -16.65 13.67
CA ASP A 349 8.63 -15.54 14.54
C ASP A 349 7.55 -15.25 15.61
N ALA A 350 7.95 -14.52 16.66
CA ALA A 350 7.07 -14.20 17.79
C ALA A 350 5.79 -13.43 17.39
N THR A 351 5.86 -12.62 16.32
CA THR A 351 4.72 -11.85 15.81
C THR A 351 3.71 -12.79 15.17
N MET A 352 4.18 -13.70 14.31
CA MET A 352 3.33 -14.70 13.67
C MET A 352 2.69 -15.64 14.70
N ILE A 353 3.46 -16.13 15.68
CA ILE A 353 2.94 -16.99 16.76
C ILE A 353 1.75 -16.35 17.47
N MET A 354 1.81 -15.04 17.75
CA MET A 354 0.74 -14.31 18.44
C MET A 354 -0.61 -14.40 17.70
N PHE A 355 -0.60 -14.24 16.37
CA PHE A 355 -1.82 -14.34 15.56
C PHE A 355 -2.27 -15.79 15.35
N VAL A 356 -1.33 -16.71 15.15
CA VAL A 356 -1.63 -18.12 14.87
C VAL A 356 -2.09 -18.87 16.13
N ALA A 357 -1.69 -18.44 17.33
CA ALA A 357 -2.18 -19.01 18.58
C ALA A 357 -3.71 -18.94 18.72
N GLN A 358 -4.34 -17.88 18.21
CA GLN A 358 -5.80 -17.75 18.20
C GLN A 358 -6.46 -18.83 17.32
N GLN A 359 -5.83 -19.15 16.18
CA GLN A 359 -6.31 -20.19 15.27
C GLN A 359 -6.25 -21.58 15.93
N LEU A 360 -5.16 -21.86 16.66
CA LEU A 360 -5.05 -23.10 17.44
C LEU A 360 -6.15 -23.22 18.50
N MET A 361 -6.44 -22.15 19.24
CA MET A 361 -7.50 -22.14 20.25
C MET A 361 -8.89 -22.40 19.64
N GLN A 362 -9.17 -21.80 18.48
CA GLN A 362 -10.42 -22.00 17.75
C GLN A 362 -10.58 -23.46 17.28
N LEU A 363 -9.53 -24.07 16.74
CA LEU A 363 -9.54 -25.49 16.33
C LEU A 363 -9.73 -26.46 17.51
N GLU A 364 -9.25 -26.11 18.70
CA GLU A 364 -9.40 -26.92 19.91
C GLU A 364 -10.75 -26.73 20.62
N GLY A 365 -11.65 -25.92 20.06
CA GLY A 365 -12.93 -25.61 20.70
C GLY A 365 -12.81 -24.75 21.97
N LYS A 366 -11.69 -24.03 22.13
CA LYS A 366 -11.42 -23.12 23.26
C LYS A 366 -11.58 -21.66 22.85
N GLY A 367 -12.66 -21.33 22.14
CA GLY A 367 -12.95 -19.98 21.67
C GLY A 367 -13.71 -19.15 22.70
N TYR A 368 -13.04 -18.10 23.19
CA TYR A 368 -13.45 -16.94 24.02
C TYR A 368 -14.46 -17.13 25.16
#